data_AF-A0A2N0VEB9-F1
#
_entry.id   AF-A0A2N0VEB9-F1
#
_cell.length_a   1.000
_cell.length_b   1.000
_cell.length_c   1.000
_cell.angle_alpha   90.00
_cell.angle_beta   90.00
_cell.angle_gamma   90.00
#
_symmetry.space_group_name_H-M   'P 1'
#
loop_
_entity.id
_entity.type
_entity.pdbx_description
1 polymer ?
#
loop_
_entity_poly.entity_id
_entity_poly.type
_entity_poly.pdbx_seq_one_letter_code
_entity_poly.pdbx_strand_id
1 'polypeptide(L)'
;MVPKEKIKEYFEQEIENQGKLMELLYRDKKLLNEERFEEFATELLQRAKKAYWGSMAMVLMFFLLGSMHLINLYLVNTSSFGPFDVYLGYGYILISFAGVIFPTKEYYGIRGSMTMLLKLLEADKETVHKNTPELGKA
;
A
#
# COMPACT_ATOMS: atom_id res chain seq x y z
N MET A 1 6.63 -27.70 2.17
CA MET A 1 7.85 -26.90 2.06
C MET A 1 7.83 -26.19 0.71
N VAL A 2 7.56 -24.89 0.72
CA VAL A 2 7.73 -24.08 -0.49
C VAL A 2 9.23 -23.76 -0.58
N PRO A 3 9.92 -24.05 -1.70
CA PRO A 3 11.33 -23.71 -1.84
C PRO A 3 11.49 -22.20 -1.67
N LYS A 4 12.40 -21.77 -0.80
CA LYS A 4 12.69 -20.34 -0.58
C LYS A 4 13.15 -19.67 -1.87
N GLU A 5 13.79 -20.43 -2.76
CA GLU A 5 14.19 -19.97 -4.09
C GLU A 5 12.98 -19.59 -4.96
N LYS A 6 11.86 -20.34 -4.88
CA LYS A 6 10.63 -20.00 -5.61
C LYS A 6 9.96 -18.75 -5.08
N ILE A 7 10.07 -18.48 -3.78
CA ILE A 7 9.56 -17.25 -3.17
C ILE A 7 10.37 -16.06 -3.70
N LYS A 8 11.69 -16.18 -3.72
CA LYS A 8 12.59 -15.16 -4.25
C LYS A 8 12.32 -14.87 -5.73
N GLU A 9 12.22 -15.91 -6.55
CA GLU A 9 11.97 -15.80 -7.99
C GLU A 9 10.61 -15.16 -8.29
N TYR A 10 9.56 -15.51 -7.53
CA TYR A 10 8.25 -14.87 -7.62
C TYR A 10 8.33 -13.37 -7.33
N PHE A 11 9.00 -12.97 -6.25
CA PHE A 11 9.14 -11.55 -5.94
C PHE A 11 10.00 -10.83 -6.96
N GLU A 12 11.12 -11.39 -7.41
CA GLU A 12 11.94 -10.79 -8.47
C GLU A 12 11.14 -10.55 -9.76
N GLN A 13 10.32 -11.52 -10.17
CA GLN A 13 9.42 -11.38 -11.33
C GLN A 13 8.29 -10.38 -11.10
N GLU A 14 7.67 -10.38 -9.92
CA GLU A 14 6.62 -9.42 -9.57
C GLU A 14 7.17 -7.98 -9.53
N ILE A 15 8.43 -7.81 -9.09
CA ILE A 15 9.16 -6.54 -9.07
C ILE A 15 9.46 -6.05 -10.48
N GLU A 16 9.92 -6.96 -11.35
CA GLU A 16 10.26 -6.63 -12.74
C GLU A 16 9.01 -6.30 -13.56
N ASN A 17 7.91 -7.04 -13.36
CA ASN A 17 6.63 -6.82 -14.04
C ASN A 17 5.84 -5.61 -13.51
N GLN A 18 5.90 -5.29 -12.21
CA GLN A 18 5.22 -4.13 -11.64
C GLN A 18 6.02 -2.82 -11.77
N GLY A 19 7.28 -2.90 -12.20
CA GLY A 19 8.05 -1.96 -13.04
C GLY A 19 8.27 -0.51 -12.59
N LYS A 20 7.39 0.12 -11.81
CA LYS A 20 7.46 1.54 -11.43
C LYS A 20 6.66 1.89 -10.16
N LEU A 21 5.77 1.02 -9.69
CA LEU A 21 4.92 1.31 -8.54
C LEU A 21 5.62 0.99 -7.20
N MET A 22 6.45 -0.05 -7.21
CA MET A 22 7.22 -0.48 -6.06
C MET A 22 8.69 -0.14 -6.30
N GLU A 23 9.08 1.12 -6.07
CA GLU A 23 10.49 1.47 -5.95
C GLU A 23 11.03 0.83 -4.67
N LEU A 24 11.31 -0.47 -4.74
CA LEU A 24 11.94 -1.20 -3.66
C LEU A 24 13.27 -0.54 -3.38
N LEU A 25 13.41 -0.08 -2.14
CA LEU A 25 14.67 0.50 -1.70
C LEU A 25 15.73 -0.58 -1.75
N TYR A 26 16.99 -0.16 -1.90
CA TYR A 26 18.15 -1.05 -1.85
C TYR A 26 18.13 -1.99 -0.63
N ARG A 27 17.58 -1.49 0.50
CA ARG A 27 17.36 -2.26 1.73
C ARG A 27 16.39 -3.44 1.56
N ASP A 28 15.32 -3.27 0.80
CA ASP A 28 14.30 -4.30 0.61
C ASP A 28 14.86 -5.45 -0.25
N LYS A 29 15.67 -5.12 -1.27
CA LYS A 29 16.41 -6.10 -2.09
C LYS A 29 17.45 -6.87 -1.27
N LYS A 30 18.11 -6.18 -0.33
CA LYS A 30 19.07 -6.80 0.60
C LYS A 30 18.37 -7.81 1.51
N LEU A 31 17.21 -7.47 2.08
CA LEU A 31 16.44 -8.38 2.94
C LEU A 31 15.96 -9.63 2.18
N LEU A 32 15.58 -9.48 0.91
CA LEU A 32 15.21 -10.60 0.04
C LEU A 32 16.40 -11.54 -0.23
N ASN A 33 17.60 -10.96 -0.42
CA ASN A 33 18.85 -11.72 -0.63
C ASN A 33 19.37 -12.40 0.65
N GLU A 34 19.07 -11.85 1.82
CA GLU A 34 19.44 -12.42 3.13
C GLU A 34 18.43 -13.46 3.65
N GLU A 35 17.45 -13.87 2.85
CA GLU A 35 16.33 -14.76 3.24
C GLU A 35 15.48 -14.27 4.42
N ARG A 36 15.53 -12.97 4.74
CA ARG A 36 14.76 -12.36 5.84
C ARG A 36 13.36 -11.96 5.37
N PHE A 37 12.62 -12.94 4.87
CA PHE A 37 11.32 -12.75 4.22
C PHE A 37 10.23 -12.15 5.15
N GLU A 38 10.27 -12.48 6.44
CA GLU A 38 9.32 -11.96 7.42
C GLU A 38 9.51 -10.46 7.69
N GLU A 39 10.76 -10.03 7.80
CA GLU A 39 11.09 -8.61 7.97
C GLU A 39 10.83 -7.82 6.70
N PHE A 40 11.16 -8.39 5.54
CA PHE A 40 10.82 -7.82 4.24
C PHE A 40 9.32 -7.56 4.12
N ALA A 41 8.49 -8.56 4.43
CA ALA A 41 7.03 -8.44 4.36
C ALA A 41 6.49 -7.37 5.32
N THR A 42 7.04 -7.32 6.54
CA THR A 42 6.60 -6.38 7.56
C THR A 42 6.99 -4.94 7.23
N GLU A 43 8.23 -4.70 6.79
CA GLU A 43 8.71 -3.38 6.40
C GLU A 43 7.92 -2.81 5.21
N LEU A 44 7.65 -3.65 4.20
CA LEU A 44 6.84 -3.26 3.04
C LEU A 44 5.39 -2.94 3.42
N LEU A 45 4.77 -3.76 4.27
CA LEU A 45 3.39 -3.55 4.71
C LEU A 45 3.27 -2.26 5.53
N GLN A 46 4.23 -1.97 6.41
CA GLN A 46 4.27 -0.70 7.16
C GLN A 46 4.49 0.50 6.24
N ARG A 47 5.40 0.42 5.27
CA ARG A 47 5.65 1.50 4.31
C ARG A 47 4.41 1.77 3.45
N ALA A 48 3.81 0.73 2.90
CA ALA A 48 2.57 0.83 2.13
C ALA A 48 1.44 1.43 2.97
N LYS A 49 1.30 1.03 4.24
CA LYS A 49 0.32 1.63 5.16
C LYS A 49 0.58 3.12 5.37
N LYS A 50 1.82 3.54 5.58
CA LYS A 50 2.17 4.96 5.77
C LYS A 50 1.91 5.78 4.51
N ALA A 51 2.26 5.26 3.34
CA ALA A 51 1.99 5.90 2.05
C ALA A 51 0.48 6.00 1.77
N TYR A 52 -0.28 4.95 2.09
CA TYR A 52 -1.73 4.93 2.00
C TYR A 52 -2.38 6.00 2.89
N TRP A 53 -1.97 6.11 4.15
CA TRP A 53 -2.50 7.15 5.04
C TRP A 53 -2.09 8.56 4.61
N GLY A 54 -0.87 8.74 4.10
CA GLY A 54 -0.43 10.03 3.55
C GLY A 54 -1.25 10.48 2.34
N SER A 55 -1.52 9.57 1.40
CA SER A 55 -2.36 9.84 0.23
C SER A 55 -3.83 10.05 0.63
N MET A 56 -4.36 9.30 1.59
CA MET A 56 -5.73 9.49 2.08
C MET A 56 -5.91 10.85 2.78
N ALA A 57 -4.90 11.32 3.52
CA ALA A 57 -4.90 12.66 4.10
C ALA A 57 -4.92 13.76 3.02
N MET A 58 -4.17 13.56 1.92
CA MET A 58 -4.15 14.48 0.78
C MET A 58 -5.52 14.51 0.07
N VAL A 59 -6.13 13.35 -0.17
CA VAL A 59 -7.49 13.23 -0.71
C VAL A 59 -8.49 14.00 0.15
N LEU A 60 -8.44 13.81 1.47
CA LEU A 60 -9.32 14.49 2.42
C LEU A 60 -9.12 16.01 2.38
N MET A 61 -7.86 16.48 2.28
CA MET A 61 -7.55 17.89 2.15
C MET A 61 -8.19 18.50 0.89
N PHE A 62 -8.08 17.83 -0.27
CA PHE A 62 -8.72 18.29 -1.51
C PHE A 62 -10.25 18.29 -1.41
N PHE A 63 -10.83 17.29 -0.75
CA PHE A 63 -12.28 17.24 -0.52
C PHE A 63 -12.76 18.40 0.35
N LEU A 64 -12.05 18.70 1.45
CA LEU A 64 -12.38 19.80 2.35
C LEU A 64 -12.20 21.16 1.67
N LEU A 65 -11.12 21.36 0.90
CA LEU A 65 -10.89 22.58 0.14
C LEU A 65 -11.99 22.80 -0.91
N GLY A 66 -12.34 21.77 -1.69
CA GLY A 66 -13.44 21.84 -2.65
C GLY A 66 -14.78 22.14 -1.99
N SER A 67 -15.06 21.49 -0.86
CA SER A 67 -16.29 21.71 -0.08
C SER A 67 -16.35 23.12 0.49
N MET A 68 -15.28 23.62 1.11
CA MET A 68 -15.20 25.00 1.60
C MET A 68 -15.37 26.01 0.47
N HIS A 69 -14.77 25.75 -0.69
CA HIS A 69 -14.88 26.64 -1.85
C HIS A 69 -16.33 26.74 -2.35
N LEU A 70 -17.03 25.60 -2.48
CA LEU A 70 -18.45 25.58 -2.88
C LEU A 70 -19.37 26.18 -1.81
N ILE A 71 -19.12 25.92 -0.52
CA ILE A 71 -19.88 26.50 0.58
C ILE A 71 -19.72 28.02 0.61
N ASN A 72 -18.50 28.52 0.40
CA ASN A 72 -18.22 29.95 0.37
C ASN A 72 -18.91 30.63 -0.82
N LEU A 73 -18.88 30.00 -1.99
CA LEU A 73 -19.64 30.39 -3.18
C LEU A 73 -21.15 30.52 -2.89
N TYR A 74 -21.72 29.54 -2.18
CA TYR A 74 -23.15 29.50 -1.86
C TYR A 74 -23.56 30.52 -0.79
N LEU A 75 -22.75 30.67 0.28
CA LEU A 75 -23.10 31.51 1.43
C LEU A 75 -22.78 32.99 1.23
N VAL A 76 -21.69 33.33 0.54
CA VAL A 76 -21.20 34.70 0.48
C VAL A 76 -21.81 35.50 -0.68
N ASN A 77 -22.47 34.84 -1.64
CA ASN A 77 -23.20 35.43 -2.78
C ASN A 77 -22.52 36.71 -3.32
N THR A 78 -21.20 36.68 -3.46
CA THR A 78 -20.43 37.81 -3.96
C THR A 78 -20.57 37.83 -5.47
N SER A 79 -21.00 38.97 -5.99
CA SER A 79 -21.27 39.26 -7.40
C SER A 79 -20.08 39.04 -8.37
N SER A 80 -18.91 38.62 -7.85
CA SER A 80 -17.67 38.38 -8.58
C SER A 80 -17.41 36.90 -8.90
N PHE A 81 -18.22 35.97 -8.39
CA PHE A 81 -18.02 34.55 -8.66
C PHE A 81 -18.69 34.13 -9.98
N GLY A 82 -17.88 33.63 -10.91
CA GLY A 82 -18.33 33.18 -12.22
C GLY A 82 -18.61 31.67 -12.25
N PRO A 83 -19.17 31.15 -13.36
CA PRO A 83 -19.36 29.71 -13.55
C PRO A 83 -18.04 28.92 -13.44
N PHE A 84 -16.90 29.55 -13.71
CA PHE A 84 -15.56 28.97 -13.55
C PHE A 84 -15.25 28.52 -12.12
N ASP A 85 -15.64 29.29 -11.11
CA ASP A 85 -15.34 28.99 -9.70
C ASP A 85 -16.14 27.78 -9.20
N VAL A 86 -17.35 27.60 -9.73
CA VAL A 86 -18.17 26.40 -9.48
C VAL A 86 -17.49 25.17 -10.07
N TYR A 87 -16.98 25.26 -11.31
CA TYR A 87 -16.23 24.16 -11.93
C TYR A 87 -14.94 23.82 -11.17
N LEU A 88 -14.24 24.82 -10.63
CA LEU A 88 -13.06 24.60 -9.78
C LEU A 88 -13.41 23.82 -8.51
N GLY A 89 -14.48 24.20 -7.81
CA GLY A 89 -14.95 23.50 -6.60
C GLY A 89 -15.29 22.03 -6.87
N TYR A 90 -16.06 21.76 -7.93
CA TYR A 90 -16.35 20.39 -8.36
C TYR A 90 -15.10 19.65 -8.85
N GLY A 91 -14.18 20.35 -9.50
CA GLY A 91 -12.89 19.81 -9.94
C GLY A 91 -12.06 19.28 -8.78
N TYR A 92 -11.95 20.04 -7.69
CA TYR A 92 -11.26 19.58 -6.47
C TYR A 92 -11.89 18.32 -5.87
N ILE A 93 -13.22 18.23 -5.85
CA ILE A 93 -13.94 17.06 -5.36
C ILE A 93 -13.71 15.84 -6.28
N LEU A 94 -13.77 16.03 -7.60
CA LEU A 94 -13.50 14.97 -8.56
C LEU A 94 -12.06 14.45 -8.48
N ILE A 95 -11.07 15.35 -8.35
CA ILE A 95 -9.67 14.98 -8.14
C ILE A 95 -9.50 14.20 -6.84
N SER A 96 -10.21 14.59 -5.78
CA SER A 96 -10.22 13.84 -4.52
C SER A 96 -10.71 12.40 -4.72
N PHE A 97 -11.87 12.21 -5.36
CA PHE A 97 -12.41 10.87 -5.64
C PHE A 97 -11.49 10.03 -6.55
N ALA A 98 -10.95 10.63 -7.61
CA ALA A 98 -10.01 9.96 -8.49
C ALA A 98 -8.71 9.59 -7.74
N GLY A 99 -8.26 10.47 -6.84
CA GLY A 99 -7.07 10.31 -6.02
C GLY A 99 -7.14 9.16 -5.01
N VAL A 100 -8.33 8.62 -4.71
CA VAL A 100 -8.48 7.42 -3.87
C VAL A 100 -8.10 6.15 -4.63
N ILE A 101 -8.38 6.08 -5.93
CA ILE A 101 -8.36 4.82 -6.69
C ILE A 101 -6.95 4.22 -6.73
N PHE A 102 -5.95 5.05 -7.04
CA PHE A 102 -4.56 4.61 -7.17
C PHE A 102 -3.96 4.09 -5.85
N PRO A 103 -3.93 4.87 -4.75
CA PRO A 103 -3.34 4.41 -3.49
C PRO A 103 -4.11 3.26 -2.86
N THR A 104 -5.43 3.19 -3.04
CA THR A 104 -6.23 2.04 -2.61
C THR A 104 -5.79 0.77 -3.33
N LYS A 105 -5.72 0.78 -4.67
CA LYS A 105 -5.30 -0.40 -5.44
C LYS A 105 -3.90 -0.87 -5.03
N GLU A 106 -2.97 0.06 -4.90
CA GLU A 106 -1.60 -0.21 -4.50
C GLU A 106 -1.49 -0.80 -3.10
N TYR A 107 -2.12 -0.17 -2.10
CA TYR A 107 -2.09 -0.64 -0.72
C TYR A 107 -2.70 -2.04 -0.58
N TYR A 108 -3.85 -2.29 -1.20
CA TYR A 108 -4.51 -3.60 -1.10
C TYR A 108 -3.75 -4.70 -1.87
N GLY A 109 -3.07 -4.35 -2.97
CA GLY A 109 -2.16 -5.26 -3.67
C GLY A 109 -0.99 -5.69 -2.76
N ILE A 110 -0.27 -4.71 -2.20
CA ILE A 110 0.87 -5.00 -1.31
C ILE A 110 0.42 -5.75 -0.05
N ARG A 111 -0.68 -5.31 0.58
CA ARG A 111 -1.21 -5.96 1.78
C ARG A 111 -1.58 -7.42 1.52
N GLY A 112 -2.21 -7.71 0.38
CA GLY A 112 -2.57 -9.07 -0.02
C GLY A 112 -1.34 -9.97 -0.13
N SER A 113 -0.38 -9.56 -0.96
CA SER A 113 0.83 -10.35 -1.21
C SER A 113 1.69 -10.53 0.04
N MET A 114 1.92 -9.48 0.83
CA MET A 114 2.76 -9.56 2.03
C MET A 114 2.10 -10.35 3.16
N THR A 115 0.78 -10.24 3.34
CA THR A 115 0.06 -11.06 4.33
C THR A 115 0.07 -12.54 3.94
N MET A 116 -0.04 -12.84 2.64
CA MET A 116 0.05 -14.22 2.15
C MET A 116 1.45 -14.79 2.38
N LEU A 117 2.51 -14.02 2.10
CA LEU A 117 3.88 -14.41 2.39
C LEU A 117 4.07 -14.74 3.87
N LEU A 118 3.60 -13.88 4.78
CA LEU A 118 3.68 -14.12 6.22
C LEU A 118 3.00 -15.42 6.64
N LYS A 119 1.80 -15.68 6.13
CA LYS A 119 1.07 -16.94 6.41
C LYS A 119 1.79 -18.17 5.88
N LEU A 120 2.42 -18.08 4.71
CA LEU A 120 3.21 -19.18 4.15
C LEU A 120 4.46 -19.46 4.99
N LEU A 121 5.14 -18.42 5.47
CA LEU A 121 6.30 -18.55 6.36
C LEU A 121 5.91 -19.12 7.72
N GLU A 122 4.78 -18.70 8.28
CA GLU A 122 4.23 -19.21 9.54
C GLU A 122 3.85 -20.70 9.42
N ALA A 123 3.16 -21.09 8.35
CA ALA A 123 2.82 -22.48 8.07
C ALA A 123 4.08 -23.36 7.90
N ASP A 124 5.13 -22.86 7.25
CA ASP A 124 6.39 -23.60 7.10
C ASP A 124 7.08 -23.79 8.46
N LYS A 125 7.09 -22.76 9.33
CA LYS A 125 7.58 -22.87 10.72
C LYS A 125 6.80 -23.91 11.54
N GLU A 126 5.48 -23.91 11.45
CA GLU A 126 4.63 -24.89 12.16
C GLU A 126 4.87 -26.33 11.67
N THR A 127 5.07 -26.53 10.35
CA THR A 127 5.39 -27.86 9.81
C THR A 127 6.77 -28.36 10.21
N VAL A 128 7.78 -27.47 10.30
CA VAL A 128 9.11 -27.81 10.82
C VAL A 128 9.05 -28.17 12.30
N HIS A 129 8.28 -27.42 13.10
CA HIS A 129 8.12 -27.68 14.53
C HIS A 129 7.35 -28.99 14.80
N LYS A 130 6.41 -29.36 13.93
CA LYS A 130 5.65 -30.61 14.00
C LYS A 130 6.45 -31.84 13.55
N ASN A 131 7.39 -31.66 12.63
CA ASN A 131 8.29 -32.72 12.15
C ASN A 131 9.56 -32.89 13.00
N THR A 132 9.77 -32.03 14.00
CA THR A 132 10.82 -32.18 15.02
C THR A 132 10.21 -32.42 16.40
N PRO A 133 9.42 -33.50 16.61
CA PRO A 133 9.06 -33.88 17.97
C PRO A 133 10.34 -34.36 18.65
N GLU A 134 10.73 -33.66 19.71
CA GLU A 134 11.87 -33.90 20.61
C GLU A 134 12.65 -35.21 20.37
N LEU A 135 13.80 -35.09 19.69
CA LEU A 135 14.81 -36.15 19.63
C LEU A 135 15.67 -36.19 20.92
N GLY A 136 15.04 -35.98 22.08
CA GLY A 136 15.77 -35.81 23.32
C GLY A 136 14.86 -35.75 24.54
N LYS A 137 14.20 -36.87 24.85
CA LYS A 137 13.78 -37.28 26.21
C LYS A 137 13.17 -38.68 26.16
N ALA A 138 14.05 -39.68 26.16
CA ALA A 138 13.79 -41.01 26.71
C ALA A 138 15.15 -41.62 27.10
#